data_AF-A0A183IRX3-F1
#
_entry.id   AF-A0A183IRX3-F1
#
_cell.length_a   1.000
_cell.length_b   1.000
_cell.length_c   1.000
_cell.angle_alpha   90.00
_cell.angle_beta   90.00
_cell.angle_gamma   90.00
#
_symmetry.space_group_name_H-M   'P 1'
#
loop_
_entity.id
_entity.type
_entity.pdbx_description
1 polymer ?
#
loop_
_entity_poly.entity_id
_entity_poly.type
_entity_poly.pdbx_seq_one_letter_code
_entity_poly.pdbx_strand_id
1 'polypeptide(L)'
;MSFLKFVFHFQVETFRECRTMVRRPLLDVLNCWKVINADFPVTRFLLYGKNGCGKTITLAQLVHAAILQKYVVSRDWNRNLSGIAPSTWKVGRIDLPLEAAAWLTNFKAVNESLITEDYVWSTRETSESGQPLMSVVETGINRPRFASDCIAHNKHYFCAYGHCVGRSSVLALFGVGA
;
A
#
# COMPACT_ATOMS: atom_id res chain seq x y z
N MET A 1 -7.63 11.16 -2.13
CA MET A 1 -6.46 12.02 -2.46
C MET A 1 -5.86 12.61 -1.18
N SER A 2 -5.44 11.77 -0.21
CA SER A 2 -5.22 12.17 1.21
C SER A 2 -3.77 12.01 1.69
N PHE A 3 -2.82 11.82 0.79
CA PHE A 3 -1.43 11.46 1.14
C PHE A 3 -0.48 12.65 1.22
N LEU A 4 -0.77 13.72 0.48
CA LEU A 4 -0.02 14.96 0.56
C LEU A 4 -0.45 15.69 1.84
N LYS A 5 0.52 16.19 2.60
CA LYS A 5 0.23 17.06 3.75
C LYS A 5 -0.73 18.16 3.31
N PHE A 6 -1.69 18.50 4.16
CA PHE A 6 -2.69 19.54 3.90
C PHE A 6 -2.08 20.82 3.31
N VAL A 7 -0.94 21.27 3.87
CA VAL A 7 -0.20 22.45 3.40
C VAL A 7 0.27 22.32 1.95
N PHE A 8 0.75 21.13 1.55
CA PHE A 8 1.18 20.90 0.17
C PHE A 8 -0.01 20.80 -0.79
N HIS A 9 -1.14 20.27 -0.34
CA HIS A 9 -2.35 20.25 -1.15
C HIS A 9 -2.82 21.68 -1.49
N PHE A 10 -2.85 22.57 -0.50
CA PHE A 10 -3.17 23.99 -0.71
C PHE A 10 -2.22 24.66 -1.70
N GLN A 11 -0.93 24.32 -1.65
CA GLN A 11 0.06 24.81 -2.62
C GLN A 11 -0.27 24.35 -4.05
N VAL A 12 -0.61 23.07 -4.23
CA VAL A 12 -0.99 22.52 -5.55
C VAL A 12 -2.26 23.20 -6.09
N GLU A 13 -3.26 23.44 -5.24
CA GLU A 13 -4.50 24.13 -5.63
C GLU A 13 -4.23 25.58 -6.03
N THR A 14 -3.36 26.27 -5.27
CA THR A 14 -3.02 27.68 -5.52
C THR A 14 -2.25 27.86 -6.82
N PHE A 15 -1.21 27.05 -7.05
CA PHE A 15 -0.39 27.14 -8.25
C PHE A 15 -0.98 26.39 -9.45
N ARG A 16 -2.03 25.57 -9.24
CA ARG A 16 -2.64 24.66 -10.22
C ARG A 16 -1.64 23.69 -10.86
N GLU A 17 -0.54 23.41 -10.17
CA GLU A 17 0.50 22.49 -10.61
C GLU A 17 1.09 21.73 -9.43
N CYS A 18 1.50 20.48 -9.66
CA CYS A 18 2.19 19.66 -8.67
C CYS A 18 3.66 19.56 -9.02
N ARG A 19 4.48 20.45 -8.46
CA ARG A 19 5.94 20.42 -8.61
C ARG A 19 6.60 20.10 -7.28
N THR A 20 7.55 19.17 -7.31
CA THR A 20 8.32 18.77 -6.13
C THR A 20 9.81 18.81 -6.43
N MET A 21 10.60 19.23 -5.44
CA MET A 21 12.06 19.27 -5.55
C MET A 21 12.64 17.85 -5.44
N VAL A 22 13.54 17.47 -6.34
CA VAL A 22 14.31 16.22 -6.23
C VAL A 22 15.41 16.42 -5.18
N ARG A 23 15.37 15.64 -4.10
CA ARG A 23 16.32 15.75 -2.98
C ARG A 23 17.27 14.56 -2.97
N ARG A 24 18.47 14.73 -2.40
CA ARG A 24 19.46 13.63 -2.20
C ARG A 24 18.88 12.35 -1.59
N PRO A 25 18.11 12.37 -0.48
CA PRO A 25 17.56 11.14 0.10
C PRO A 25 16.63 10.37 -0.84
N LEU A 26 15.99 11.03 -1.81
CA LEU A 26 15.21 10.32 -2.84
C LEU A 26 16.15 9.52 -3.76
N LEU A 27 17.22 10.15 -4.23
CA LEU A 27 18.19 9.54 -5.14
C LEU A 27 18.89 8.36 -4.48
N ASP A 28 19.25 8.47 -3.20
CA ASP A 28 19.91 7.40 -2.45
C ASP A 28 19.02 6.15 -2.38
N VAL A 29 17.74 6.32 -2.03
CA VAL A 29 16.78 5.21 -1.98
C VAL A 29 16.52 4.61 -3.36
N LEU A 30 16.39 5.44 -4.40
CA LEU A 30 16.21 4.96 -5.79
C LEU A 30 17.43 4.19 -6.29
N ASN A 31 18.64 4.60 -5.89
CA ASN A 31 19.87 3.89 -6.24
C ASN A 31 19.95 2.53 -5.53
N CYS A 32 19.61 2.49 -4.24
CA CYS A 32 19.50 1.24 -3.51
C CYS A 32 18.49 0.31 -4.18
N TRP A 33 17.32 0.84 -4.58
CA TRP A 33 16.26 0.07 -5.22
C TRP A 33 16.73 -0.66 -6.48
N LYS A 34 17.52 0.00 -7.33
CA LYS A 34 18.06 -0.62 -8.55
C LYS A 34 18.91 -1.86 -8.29
N VAL A 35 19.48 -1.99 -7.09
CA VAL A 35 20.41 -3.06 -6.71
C VAL A 35 19.72 -4.15 -5.87
N ILE A 36 18.46 -3.93 -5.44
CA ILE A 36 17.73 -4.92 -4.64
C ILE A 36 17.52 -6.18 -5.48
N ASN A 37 18.04 -7.32 -5.02
CA ASN A 37 17.77 -8.63 -5.57
C ASN A 37 16.63 -9.32 -4.79
N ALA A 38 15.74 -10.00 -5.52
CA ALA A 38 14.58 -10.71 -4.98
C ALA A 38 14.96 -11.97 -4.18
N ASP A 39 16.18 -12.46 -4.31
CA ASP A 39 16.68 -13.63 -3.56
C ASP A 39 16.96 -13.33 -2.09
N PHE A 40 17.13 -12.04 -1.75
CA PHE A 40 17.44 -11.60 -0.39
C PHE A 40 16.17 -11.18 0.37
N PRO A 41 16.20 -11.22 1.72
CA PRO A 41 15.06 -10.79 2.52
C PRO A 41 14.66 -9.33 2.23
N VAL A 42 13.39 -9.02 2.46
CA VAL A 42 12.78 -7.71 2.17
C VAL A 42 13.60 -6.57 2.80
N THR A 43 14.12 -5.68 1.95
CA THR A 43 14.86 -4.49 2.37
C THR A 43 13.90 -3.46 2.95
N ARG A 44 14.23 -2.91 4.12
CA ARG A 44 13.41 -1.91 4.82
C ARG A 44 14.12 -0.56 4.85
N PHE A 45 13.46 0.48 4.35
CA PHE A 45 13.98 1.84 4.36
C PHE A 45 13.28 2.68 5.45
N LEU A 46 14.07 3.47 6.18
CA LEU A 46 13.56 4.41 7.19
C LEU A 46 14.03 5.83 6.87
N LEU A 47 13.07 6.71 6.55
CA LEU A 47 13.35 8.14 6.39
C LEU A 47 13.22 8.85 7.74
N TYR A 48 14.35 9.24 8.34
CA TYR A 48 14.40 9.91 9.65
C TYR A 48 14.95 11.34 9.55
N GLY A 49 14.74 12.15 10.60
CA GLY A 49 15.25 13.53 10.69
C GLY A 49 14.35 14.46 11.50
N LYS A 50 14.67 15.75 11.60
CA LYS A 50 13.87 16.75 12.33
C LYS A 50 12.48 16.97 11.70
N ASN A 51 11.51 17.44 12.47
CA ASN A 51 10.20 17.79 11.93
C ASN A 51 10.35 18.89 10.86
N GLY A 52 9.52 18.83 9.80
CA GLY A 52 9.61 19.79 8.68
C GLY A 52 10.70 19.53 7.63
N CYS A 53 11.57 18.53 7.78
CA CYS A 53 12.63 18.26 6.79
C CYS A 53 12.17 17.69 5.43
N GLY A 54 10.86 17.54 5.18
CA GLY A 54 10.34 17.05 3.91
C GLY A 54 10.25 15.53 3.73
N LYS A 55 10.41 14.74 4.81
CA LYS A 55 10.31 13.27 4.79
C LYS A 55 9.06 12.76 4.04
N THR A 56 7.90 13.34 4.35
CA THR A 56 6.62 12.96 3.72
C THR A 56 6.60 13.23 2.21
N ILE A 57 7.21 14.32 1.75
CA ILE A 57 7.29 14.66 0.32
C ILE A 57 8.25 13.69 -0.39
N THR A 58 9.39 13.38 0.23
CA THR A 58 10.33 12.37 -0.30
C THR A 58 9.69 10.99 -0.39
N LEU A 59 8.94 10.59 0.64
CA LEU A 59 8.15 9.36 0.61
C LEU A 59 7.13 9.40 -0.53
N ALA A 60 6.51 10.55 -0.79
CA ALA A 60 5.55 10.70 -1.85
C ALA A 60 6.13 10.54 -3.25
N GLN A 61 7.33 11.07 -3.47
CA GLN A 61 8.07 10.88 -4.70
C GLN A 61 8.45 9.40 -4.91
N LEU A 62 8.83 8.68 -3.85
CA LEU A 62 9.10 7.25 -3.90
C LEU A 62 7.87 6.43 -4.31
N VAL A 63 6.70 6.76 -3.75
CA VAL A 63 5.44 6.12 -4.13
C VAL A 63 5.11 6.36 -5.59
N HIS A 64 5.27 7.60 -6.07
CA HIS A 64 5.05 7.91 -7.47
C HIS A 64 5.98 7.11 -8.39
N ALA A 65 7.27 7.01 -8.03
CA ALA A 65 8.22 6.17 -8.75
C ALA A 65 7.84 4.68 -8.74
N ALA A 66 7.31 4.18 -7.60
CA ALA A 66 6.81 2.82 -7.47
C ALA A 66 5.66 2.51 -8.43
N ILE A 67 4.67 3.41 -8.48
CA ILE A 67 3.51 3.26 -9.36
C ILE A 67 3.96 3.24 -10.83
N LEU A 68 4.88 4.12 -11.22
CA LEU A 68 5.43 4.16 -12.59
C LEU A 68 6.15 2.86 -12.98
N GLN A 69 6.82 2.22 -12.02
CA GLN A 69 7.51 0.95 -12.22
C GLN A 69 6.61 -0.28 -11.98
N LYS A 70 5.28 -0.09 -11.87
CA LYS A 70 4.26 -1.14 -11.70
C LYS A 70 4.40 -1.96 -10.40
N TYR A 71 4.89 -1.33 -9.33
CA TYR A 71 4.89 -1.94 -8.00
C TYR A 71 3.52 -1.83 -7.34
N VAL A 72 3.14 -2.87 -6.60
CA VAL A 72 1.94 -2.82 -5.74
C VAL A 72 2.24 -1.92 -4.54
N VAL A 73 1.47 -0.85 -4.39
CA VAL A 73 1.63 0.12 -3.30
C VAL A 73 0.54 -0.11 -2.26
N SER A 74 0.97 -0.40 -1.04
CA SER A 74 0.11 -0.51 0.14
C SER A 74 0.40 0.65 1.07
N ARG A 75 -0.62 1.46 1.37
CA ARG A 75 -0.49 2.55 2.34
C ARG A 75 -0.83 2.10 3.74
N ASP A 76 -0.34 2.86 4.71
CA ASP A 76 -0.63 2.58 6.10
C ASP A 76 -2.08 2.85 6.48
N TRP A 77 -2.46 2.16 7.55
CA TRP A 77 -3.73 2.34 8.22
C TRP A 77 -3.73 3.66 9.01
N ASN A 78 -4.61 4.59 8.65
CA ASN A 78 -4.81 5.80 9.45
C ASN A 78 -5.37 5.39 10.81
N ARG A 79 -4.66 5.71 11.90
CA ARG A 79 -5.08 5.43 13.28
C ARG A 79 -6.17 6.39 13.78
N ASN A 80 -7.11 6.75 12.91
CA ASN A 80 -8.38 7.19 13.47
C ASN A 80 -9.01 5.96 14.12
N LEU A 81 -9.81 6.15 15.14
CA LEU A 81 -10.42 5.05 15.87
C LEU A 81 -11.93 5.22 15.76
N SER A 82 -12.41 5.22 14.52
CA SER A 82 -13.83 5.41 14.21
C SER A 82 -14.49 4.08 13.87
N GLY A 83 -15.63 3.79 14.50
CA GLY A 83 -16.41 2.58 14.21
C GLY A 83 -15.71 1.29 14.65
N ILE A 84 -15.21 1.26 15.90
CA ILE A 84 -14.61 0.08 16.52
C ILE A 84 -15.64 -1.05 16.65
N ALA A 85 -15.26 -2.26 16.25
CA ALA A 85 -16.05 -3.48 16.42
C ALA A 85 -15.18 -4.63 16.95
N PRO A 86 -15.71 -5.53 17.80
CA PRO A 86 -15.00 -6.75 18.17
C PRO A 86 -14.87 -7.66 16.93
N SER A 87 -13.70 -8.27 16.77
CA SER A 87 -13.47 -9.15 15.63
C SER A 87 -14.26 -10.45 15.73
N THR A 88 -14.90 -10.84 14.62
CA THR A 88 -15.63 -12.11 14.53
C THR A 88 -14.70 -13.30 14.32
N TRP A 89 -13.51 -13.09 13.77
CA TRP A 89 -12.57 -14.17 13.46
C TRP A 89 -11.74 -14.61 14.67
N LYS A 90 -11.23 -13.67 15.47
CA LYS A 90 -10.39 -13.98 16.64
C LYS A 90 -10.79 -13.15 17.84
N VAL A 91 -11.18 -13.84 18.91
CA VAL A 91 -11.48 -13.24 20.21
C VAL A 91 -10.28 -12.42 20.70
N GLY A 92 -10.53 -11.19 21.17
CA GLY A 92 -9.50 -10.26 21.64
C GLY A 92 -8.89 -9.38 20.54
N ARG A 93 -9.27 -9.55 19.27
CA ARG A 93 -8.96 -8.58 18.21
C ARG A 93 -10.06 -7.54 18.06
N ILE A 94 -9.65 -6.36 17.64
CA ILE A 94 -10.52 -5.23 17.36
C ILE A 94 -10.43 -4.94 15.86
N ASP A 95 -11.59 -4.87 15.23
CA ASP A 95 -11.77 -4.53 13.84
C ASP A 95 -12.26 -3.08 13.72
N LEU A 96 -11.88 -2.44 12.62
CA LEU A 96 -12.25 -1.07 12.30
C LEU A 96 -12.87 -1.04 10.90
N PRO A 97 -14.11 -1.56 10.75
CA PRO A 97 -14.76 -1.80 9.46
C PRO A 97 -14.84 -0.58 8.54
N LEU A 98 -15.12 0.61 9.09
CA LEU A 98 -15.27 1.83 8.28
C LEU A 98 -13.95 2.27 7.65
N GLU A 99 -12.88 2.25 8.45
CA GLU A 99 -11.55 2.60 7.99
C GLU A 99 -10.96 1.51 7.10
N ALA A 100 -11.32 0.24 7.31
CA ALA A 100 -10.93 -0.86 6.45
C ALA A 100 -11.53 -0.68 5.05
N ALA A 101 -12.82 -0.36 4.98
CA ALA A 101 -13.48 -0.08 3.70
C ALA A 101 -12.84 1.14 3.02
N ALA A 102 -12.59 2.23 3.75
CA ALA A 102 -11.91 3.42 3.23
C ALA A 102 -10.47 3.12 2.78
N TRP A 103 -9.79 2.20 3.43
CA TRP A 103 -8.45 1.75 3.03
C TRP A 103 -8.52 0.92 1.74
N LEU A 104 -9.46 -0.03 1.65
CA LEU A 104 -9.67 -0.87 0.47
C LEU A 104 -10.06 -0.06 -0.77
N THR A 105 -10.88 0.98 -0.63
CA THR A 105 -11.21 1.87 -1.75
C THR A 105 -9.98 2.62 -2.27
N ASN A 106 -9.13 3.14 -1.36
CA ASN A 106 -7.87 3.76 -1.75
C ASN A 106 -6.89 2.76 -2.37
N PHE A 107 -6.84 1.54 -1.83
CA PHE A 107 -5.99 0.48 -2.35
C PHE A 107 -6.40 0.07 -3.76
N LYS A 108 -7.71 -0.09 -4.00
CA LYS A 108 -8.27 -0.33 -5.34
C LYS A 108 -7.88 0.78 -6.30
N ALA A 109 -8.15 2.04 -5.94
CA ALA A 109 -7.88 3.18 -6.82
C ALA A 109 -6.40 3.34 -7.23
N VAL A 110 -5.45 2.90 -6.40
CA VAL A 110 -4.01 2.97 -6.70
C VAL A 110 -3.53 1.77 -7.52
N ASN A 111 -4.06 0.58 -7.26
CA ASN A 111 -3.52 -0.67 -7.81
C ASN A 111 -4.46 -1.33 -8.83
N GLU A 112 -5.53 -0.66 -9.26
CA GLU A 112 -6.55 -1.22 -10.15
C GLU A 112 -5.92 -1.83 -11.42
N SER A 113 -5.03 -1.08 -12.07
CA SER A 113 -4.34 -1.52 -13.29
C SER A 113 -3.37 -2.69 -13.09
N LEU A 114 -2.95 -2.98 -11.86
CA LEU A 114 -2.00 -4.04 -11.53
C LEU A 114 -2.69 -5.33 -11.07
N ILE A 115 -3.91 -5.22 -10.55
CA ILE A 115 -4.64 -6.33 -9.92
C ILE A 115 -5.65 -6.98 -10.90
N THR A 116 -5.90 -6.36 -12.07
CA THR A 116 -6.79 -6.89 -13.10
C THR A 116 -6.13 -7.83 -14.11
N GLU A 117 -4.81 -8.02 -14.10
CA GLU A 117 -4.16 -9.00 -14.98
C GLU A 117 -4.44 -10.44 -14.47
N ASP A 118 -4.94 -11.31 -15.34
CA ASP A 118 -5.19 -12.73 -15.05
C ASP A 118 -3.90 -13.39 -14.52
N TYR A 119 -3.86 -13.62 -13.21
CA TYR A 119 -2.70 -14.19 -12.55
C TYR A 119 -2.70 -15.71 -12.71
N VAL A 120 -1.90 -16.22 -13.64
CA VAL A 120 -1.72 -17.66 -13.86
C VAL A 120 -0.70 -18.20 -12.84
N TRP A 121 -1.18 -19.00 -11.89
CA TRP A 121 -0.45 -19.52 -10.72
C TRP A 121 0.70 -20.52 -11.00
N SER A 122 0.96 -20.87 -12.27
CA SER A 122 1.76 -22.02 -12.76
C SER A 122 0.98 -23.34 -12.95
N THR A 123 1.54 -24.22 -13.78
CA THR A 123 0.90 -25.37 -14.43
C THR A 123 0.52 -26.54 -13.52
N ARG A 124 0.71 -26.46 -12.19
CA ARG A 124 0.61 -27.65 -11.31
C ARG A 124 -0.36 -27.56 -10.13
N GLU A 125 -1.02 -26.42 -9.88
CA GLU A 125 -1.94 -26.31 -8.76
C GLU A 125 -3.25 -25.62 -9.18
N THR A 126 -4.17 -26.41 -9.72
CA THR A 126 -5.59 -26.03 -9.82
C THR A 126 -6.26 -26.38 -8.50
N SER A 127 -6.36 -25.41 -7.60
CA SER A 127 -7.39 -25.41 -6.54
C SER A 127 -8.54 -24.50 -6.97
N GLU A 128 -9.75 -24.81 -6.53
CA GLU A 128 -11.02 -24.09 -6.80
C GLU A 128 -11.09 -22.69 -6.13
N SER A 129 -10.00 -21.92 -6.19
CA SER A 129 -9.81 -20.59 -5.60
C SER A 129 -9.54 -19.55 -6.69
N GLY A 130 -10.41 -19.56 -7.72
CA GLY A 130 -10.29 -18.73 -8.92
C GLY A 130 -10.86 -17.31 -8.80
N GLN A 131 -11.01 -16.78 -7.58
CA GLN A 131 -11.55 -15.44 -7.40
C GLN A 131 -10.40 -14.43 -7.54
N PRO A 132 -10.47 -13.48 -8.49
CA PRO A 132 -9.43 -12.47 -8.65
C PRO A 132 -9.29 -11.71 -7.33
N LEU A 133 -8.06 -11.35 -6.94
CA LEU A 133 -7.80 -10.57 -5.72
C LEU A 133 -8.70 -9.31 -5.65
N MET A 134 -9.08 -8.78 -6.81
CA MET A 134 -10.05 -7.70 -6.95
C MET A 134 -11.44 -8.02 -6.35
N SER A 135 -11.97 -9.22 -6.52
CA SER A 135 -13.31 -9.56 -6.00
C SER A 135 -13.34 -9.62 -4.48
N VAL A 136 -12.23 -10.01 -3.84
CA VAL A 136 -12.07 -9.94 -2.38
C VAL A 136 -12.04 -8.48 -1.91
N VAL A 137 -11.32 -7.61 -2.63
CA VAL A 137 -11.29 -6.17 -2.34
C VAL A 137 -12.68 -5.55 -2.50
N GLU A 138 -13.39 -5.85 -3.57
CA GLU A 138 -14.75 -5.36 -3.83
C GLU A 138 -15.76 -5.85 -2.79
N THR A 139 -15.64 -7.11 -2.35
CA THR A 139 -16.48 -7.66 -1.28
C THR A 139 -16.25 -6.91 0.03
N GLY A 140 -15.00 -6.58 0.36
CA GLY A 140 -14.67 -5.79 1.56
C GLY A 140 -15.15 -4.34 1.48
N ILE A 141 -15.18 -3.73 0.28
CA ILE A 141 -15.75 -2.39 0.07
C ILE A 141 -17.27 -2.41 0.24
N ASN A 142 -17.95 -3.38 -0.37
CA ASN A 142 -19.41 -3.50 -0.34
C ASN A 142 -19.94 -3.96 1.02
N ARG A 143 -19.14 -4.74 1.77
CA ARG A 143 -19.50 -5.30 3.08
C ARG A 143 -18.49 -4.86 4.14
N PRO A 144 -18.60 -3.64 4.68
CA PRO A 144 -17.59 -3.08 5.60
C PRO A 144 -17.37 -3.94 6.85
N ARG A 145 -18.36 -4.70 7.30
CA ARG A 145 -18.25 -5.63 8.45
C ARG A 145 -17.10 -6.64 8.29
N PHE A 146 -16.82 -7.08 7.08
CA PHE A 146 -15.76 -8.06 6.78
C PHE A 146 -14.49 -7.40 6.22
N ALA A 147 -14.45 -6.07 6.11
CA ALA A 147 -13.36 -5.36 5.45
C ALA A 147 -12.01 -5.59 6.17
N SER A 148 -12.01 -5.66 7.50
CA SER A 148 -10.82 -5.96 8.30
C SER A 148 -10.24 -7.34 7.97
N ASP A 149 -11.10 -8.34 7.81
CA ASP A 149 -10.72 -9.70 7.44
C ASP A 149 -10.18 -9.76 6.00
N CYS A 150 -10.82 -9.05 5.06
CA CYS A 150 -10.34 -8.93 3.68
C CYS A 150 -8.93 -8.33 3.61
N ILE A 151 -8.62 -7.33 4.44
CA ILE A 151 -7.29 -6.73 4.51
C ILE A 151 -6.26 -7.72 5.08
N ALA A 152 -6.63 -8.47 6.11
CA ALA A 152 -5.75 -9.51 6.65
C ALA A 152 -5.46 -10.57 5.59
N HIS A 153 -6.48 -11.02 4.87
CA HIS A 153 -6.32 -11.95 3.75
C HIS A 153 -5.38 -11.41 2.67
N ASN A 154 -5.57 -10.15 2.23
CA ASN A 154 -4.71 -9.51 1.24
C ASN A 154 -3.25 -9.42 1.70
N LYS A 155 -3.00 -9.06 2.97
CA LYS A 155 -1.64 -9.02 3.54
C LYS A 155 -0.98 -10.39 3.54
N HIS A 156 -1.72 -11.42 3.94
CA HIS A 156 -1.23 -12.80 3.90
C HIS A 156 -0.93 -13.24 2.46
N TYR A 157 -1.81 -12.91 1.51
CA TYR A 157 -1.61 -13.19 0.10
C TYR A 157 -0.31 -12.56 -0.42
N PHE A 158 -0.09 -11.26 -0.20
CA PHE A 158 1.14 -10.60 -0.63
C PHE A 158 2.41 -11.11 0.06
N CYS A 159 2.29 -11.54 1.32
CA CYS A 159 3.42 -12.14 2.05
C CYS A 159 3.79 -13.52 1.50
N ALA A 160 2.80 -14.36 1.18
CA ALA A 160 3.01 -15.71 0.69
C ALA A 160 3.46 -15.74 -0.78
N TYR A 161 2.87 -14.90 -1.63
CA TYR A 161 3.12 -14.92 -3.08
C TYR A 161 4.11 -13.84 -3.55
N GLY A 162 4.54 -12.94 -2.66
CA GLY A 162 5.49 -11.86 -3.01
C GLY A 162 6.88 -12.35 -3.42
N HIS A 163 7.24 -13.60 -3.08
CA HIS A 163 8.51 -14.22 -3.44
C HIS A 163 8.50 -14.94 -4.81
N CYS A 164 7.32 -15.33 -5.30
CA CYS A 164 7.18 -16.21 -6.47
C CYS A 164 7.02 -15.46 -7.79
N VAL A 165 6.79 -14.15 -7.74
CA VAL A 165 6.57 -13.34 -8.93
C VAL A 165 7.85 -12.57 -9.23
N GLY A 166 8.48 -12.87 -10.36
CA GLY A 166 9.59 -12.09 -10.93
C GLY A 166 9.25 -10.63 -11.30
N ARG A 167 8.19 -10.06 -10.68
CA ARG A 167 7.85 -8.64 -10.64
C ARG A 167 8.00 -8.20 -9.19
N SER A 168 9.13 -7.55 -8.95
CA SER A 168 9.64 -7.20 -7.64
C SER A 168 8.61 -6.53 -6.72
N SER A 169 8.56 -7.02 -5.47
CA SER A 169 8.34 -6.35 -4.17
C SER A 169 7.20 -5.32 -3.97
N VAL A 170 6.18 -5.69 -3.18
CA VAL A 170 5.20 -4.77 -2.57
C VAL A 170 5.90 -3.64 -1.78
N LEU A 171 5.58 -2.38 -2.08
CA LEU A 171 6.01 -1.22 -1.28
C LEU A 171 4.95 -0.92 -0.22
N ALA A 172 5.19 -1.38 1.01
CA ALA A 172 4.39 -1.03 2.17
C ALA A 172 4.98 0.22 2.85
N LEU A 173 4.22 1.31 2.87
CA LEU A 173 4.64 2.55 3.51
C LEU A 173 4.16 2.57 4.96
N PHE A 174 5.09 2.48 5.90
CA PHE A 174 4.78 2.66 7.30
C PHE A 174 5.09 4.09 7.75
N GLY A 175 4.04 4.84 8.12
CA GLY A 175 4.17 6.07 8.89
C GLY A 175 4.44 5.70 10.35
N VAL A 176 5.67 5.31 10.68
CA VAL A 176 6.06 5.10 12.07
C VAL A 176 6.02 6.48 12.74
N GLY A 177 5.10 6.62 13.71
CA GLY A 177 4.72 7.91 14.31
C GLY A 177 5.91 8.79 14.68
N ALA A 178 5.78 10.07 14.37
CA ALA A 178 6.50 11.13 15.06
C ALA A 178 5.69 11.53 16.30
#